data_AF-A0A5C7LLP6-F1
#
_entry.id   AF-A0A5C7LLP6-F1
#
_cell.length_a   1.000
_cell.length_b   1.000
_cell.length_c   1.000
_cell.angle_alpha   90.00
_cell.angle_beta   90.00
_cell.angle_gamma   90.00
#
_symmetry.space_group_name_H-M   'P 1'
#
loop_
_entity.id
_entity.type
_entity.pdbx_description
1 polymer ?
#
loop_
_entity_poly.entity_id
_entity_poly.type
_entity_poly.pdbx_seq_one_letter_code
_entity_poly.pdbx_strand_id
1 'polypeptide(L)'
;MSVKMYNYRINKDDLWQFVLGCREFYMQNHPLHVALREKARDEGFSSKVFTSIKKHSDALTMDMQLFNEGETYLVRILESGWFFLNKLSEIEEATGVSIEQVFYDNRADVPPEDEKNAAVADWCDEMINTRQYLTVELVSIGQLEMMMLDVVLNRTAVQKSTE
;
A
#
# COMPACT_ATOMS: atom_id res chain seq x y z
N MET A 1 -2.61 -9.60 25.47
CA MET A 1 -1.97 -9.41 24.15
C MET A 1 -1.95 -7.90 23.91
N SER A 2 -0.87 -7.33 23.39
CA SER A 2 -0.89 -5.91 23.05
C SER A 2 -1.51 -5.73 21.67
N VAL A 3 -2.53 -4.89 21.58
CA VAL A 3 -3.30 -4.61 20.37
C VAL A 3 -2.82 -3.28 19.81
N LYS A 4 -2.38 -3.33 18.55
CA LYS A 4 -1.96 -2.16 17.78
C LYS A 4 -2.66 -2.23 16.43
N MET A 5 -3.54 -1.29 16.18
CA MET A 5 -4.37 -1.22 14.98
C MET A 5 -4.16 0.11 14.27
N TYR A 6 -3.75 0.04 13.01
CA TYR A 6 -3.72 1.18 12.08
C TYR A 6 -4.61 0.86 10.91
N ASN A 7 -5.90 1.11 11.12
CA ASN A 7 -6.92 0.81 10.14
C ASN A 7 -7.61 2.09 9.67
N TYR A 8 -8.32 1.96 8.57
CA TYR A 8 -8.93 3.06 7.86
C TYR A 8 -10.32 2.64 7.41
N ARG A 9 -11.35 3.45 7.64
CA ARG A 9 -12.70 3.16 7.19
C ARG A 9 -12.98 3.88 5.88
N ILE A 10 -13.50 3.13 4.91
CA ILE A 10 -13.85 3.60 3.57
C ILE A 10 -15.26 3.13 3.18
N ASN A 11 -15.98 3.93 2.39
CA ASN A 11 -17.24 3.47 1.83
C ASN A 11 -17.00 2.37 0.80
N LYS A 12 -17.93 1.43 0.69
CA LYS A 12 -17.82 0.32 -0.27
C LYS A 12 -17.79 0.79 -1.73
N ASP A 13 -18.56 1.82 -2.04
CA ASP A 13 -18.64 2.38 -3.39
C ASP A 13 -17.31 3.01 -3.82
N ASP A 14 -16.51 3.48 -2.87
CA ASP A 14 -15.22 4.14 -3.12
C ASP A 14 -14.04 3.14 -3.14
N LEU A 15 -14.26 1.86 -2.78
CA LEU A 15 -13.19 0.87 -2.57
C LEU A 15 -12.24 0.77 -3.77
N TRP A 16 -12.78 0.61 -4.98
CA TRP A 16 -11.94 0.36 -6.15
C TRP A 16 -11.19 1.61 -6.60
N GLN A 17 -11.79 2.79 -6.45
CA GLN A 17 -11.10 4.06 -6.68
C GLN A 17 -9.94 4.22 -5.71
N PHE A 18 -10.19 3.94 -4.43
CA PHE A 18 -9.16 3.94 -3.39
C PHE A 18 -8.02 2.95 -3.68
N VAL A 19 -8.33 1.71 -4.05
CA VAL A 19 -7.33 0.68 -4.42
C VAL A 19 -6.46 1.13 -5.58
N LEU A 20 -7.07 1.62 -6.66
CA LEU A 20 -6.35 2.05 -7.86
C LEU A 20 -5.48 3.28 -7.59
N GLY A 21 -6.01 4.27 -6.86
CA GLY A 21 -5.25 5.46 -6.49
C GLY A 21 -4.10 5.14 -5.53
N CYS A 22 -4.30 4.26 -4.54
CA CYS A 22 -3.22 3.78 -3.69
C CYS A 22 -2.11 3.11 -4.51
N ARG A 23 -2.48 2.19 -5.40
CA ARG A 23 -1.54 1.51 -6.29
C ARG A 23 -0.72 2.50 -7.10
N GLU A 24 -1.38 3.46 -7.76
CA GLU A 24 -0.69 4.49 -8.53
C GLU A 24 0.23 5.32 -7.65
N PHE A 25 -0.25 5.76 -6.49
CA PHE A 25 0.51 6.56 -5.54
C PHE A 25 1.77 5.83 -5.05
N TYR A 26 1.66 4.56 -4.64
CA TYR A 26 2.82 3.75 -4.24
C TYR A 26 3.81 3.58 -5.39
N MET A 27 3.33 3.29 -6.59
CA MET A 27 4.21 3.13 -7.74
C MET A 27 4.96 4.43 -8.06
N GLN A 28 4.34 5.59 -7.87
CA GLN A 28 4.95 6.89 -8.18
C GLN A 28 5.84 7.43 -7.08
N ASN A 29 5.46 7.27 -5.81
CA ASN A 29 6.02 8.03 -4.68
C ASN A 29 6.77 7.17 -3.66
N HIS A 30 6.59 5.84 -3.65
CA HIS A 30 7.27 5.00 -2.67
C HIS A 30 8.79 5.03 -2.90
N PRO A 31 9.62 5.37 -1.90
CA PRO A 31 11.05 5.61 -2.11
C PRO A 31 11.79 4.43 -2.75
N LEU A 32 11.44 3.20 -2.38
CA LEU A 32 12.06 2.02 -2.96
C LEU A 32 11.64 1.77 -4.42
N HIS A 33 10.40 2.12 -4.80
CA HIS A 33 9.93 2.02 -6.18
C HIS A 33 10.58 3.09 -7.07
N VAL A 34 10.73 4.30 -6.53
CA VAL A 34 11.47 5.39 -7.19
C VAL A 34 12.92 4.99 -7.42
N ALA A 35 13.63 4.52 -6.38
CA ALA A 35 15.02 4.08 -6.50
C ALA A 35 15.16 2.89 -7.48
N LEU A 36 14.21 1.96 -7.48
CA LEU A 36 14.19 0.85 -8.44
C LEU A 36 14.00 1.34 -9.88
N ARG A 37 13.09 2.30 -10.09
CA ARG A 37 12.86 2.92 -11.41
C ARG A 37 14.09 3.64 -11.92
N GLU A 38 14.77 4.41 -11.07
CA GLU A 38 16.02 5.09 -11.40
C GLU A 38 17.12 4.09 -11.76
N LYS A 39 17.27 3.04 -10.94
CA LYS A 39 18.24 1.98 -11.23
C LYS A 39 17.96 1.26 -12.55
N ALA A 40 16.69 0.95 -12.84
CA ALA A 40 16.29 0.33 -14.11
C ALA A 40 16.52 1.28 -15.30
N ARG A 41 16.35 2.59 -15.10
CA ARG A 41 16.66 3.60 -16.12
C ARG A 41 18.16 3.61 -16.45
N ASP A 42 19.02 3.55 -15.44
CA ASP A 42 20.47 3.63 -15.61
C ASP A 42 21.07 2.33 -16.15
N GLU A 43 20.78 1.21 -15.49
CA GLU A 43 21.35 -0.11 -15.80
C GLU A 43 20.59 -0.88 -16.91
N GLY A 44 19.39 -0.42 -17.27
CA GLY A 44 18.50 -1.16 -18.16
C GLY A 44 17.87 -2.39 -17.50
N PHE A 45 17.32 -3.27 -18.34
CA PHE A 45 16.73 -4.53 -17.88
C PHE A 45 17.83 -5.57 -17.62
N SER A 46 18.42 -5.53 -16.42
CA SER A 46 19.54 -6.42 -16.04
C SER A 46 19.10 -7.49 -15.03
N SER A 47 19.78 -8.65 -15.07
CA SER A 47 19.55 -9.72 -14.08
C SER A 47 19.83 -9.28 -12.64
N LYS A 48 20.70 -8.27 -12.45
CA LYS A 48 20.97 -7.68 -11.13
C LYS A 48 19.76 -6.94 -10.59
N VAL A 49 19.04 -6.21 -11.44
CA VAL A 49 17.82 -5.49 -11.03
C VAL A 49 16.71 -6.48 -10.68
N PHE A 50 16.52 -7.55 -11.45
CA PHE A 50 15.60 -8.65 -11.11
C PHE A 50 15.91 -9.33 -9.79
N THR A 51 17.19 -9.61 -9.57
CA THR A 51 17.64 -10.20 -8.31
C THR A 51 17.36 -9.27 -7.13
N SER A 52 17.48 -7.95 -7.34
CA SER A 52 17.14 -6.94 -6.33
C SER A 52 15.65 -6.96 -5.98
N ILE A 53 14.75 -7.05 -6.97
CA ILE A 53 13.31 -7.17 -6.72
C ILE A 53 13.01 -8.41 -5.90
N LYS A 54 13.50 -9.57 -6.34
CA LYS A 54 13.24 -10.84 -5.65
C LYS A 54 13.81 -10.86 -4.23
N LYS A 55 14.98 -10.24 -4.01
CA LYS A 55 15.61 -10.18 -2.69
C LYS A 55 14.83 -9.27 -1.72
N HIS A 56 14.15 -8.26 -2.23
CA HIS A 56 13.47 -7.25 -1.44
C HIS A 56 11.95 -7.23 -1.68
N SER A 57 11.37 -8.35 -2.12
CA SER A 57 9.96 -8.43 -2.53
C SER A 57 9.04 -7.92 -1.44
N ASP A 58 9.24 -8.37 -0.20
CA ASP A 58 8.35 -8.05 0.94
C ASP A 58 8.37 -6.56 1.31
N ALA A 59 9.44 -5.84 0.91
CA ALA A 59 9.55 -4.40 1.10
C ALA A 59 9.04 -3.58 -0.10
N LEU A 60 8.78 -4.24 -1.22
CA LEU A 60 8.35 -3.62 -2.48
C LEU A 60 6.89 -3.97 -2.82
N THR A 61 6.36 -5.07 -2.28
CA THR A 61 4.96 -5.44 -2.45
C THR A 61 4.13 -4.89 -1.31
N MET A 62 2.90 -4.47 -1.62
CA MET A 62 1.97 -3.93 -0.65
C MET A 62 0.62 -4.62 -0.81
N ASP A 63 0.09 -5.11 0.29
CA ASP A 63 -1.23 -5.73 0.34
C ASP A 63 -2.17 -4.88 1.21
N MET A 64 -3.47 -5.09 1.02
CA MET A 64 -4.49 -4.50 1.87
C MET A 64 -5.43 -5.60 2.36
N GLN A 65 -5.64 -5.67 3.68
CA GLN A 65 -6.71 -6.48 4.26
C GLN A 65 -8.00 -5.68 4.31
N LEU A 66 -9.11 -6.34 3.98
CA LEU A 66 -10.45 -5.79 4.00
C LEU A 66 -11.31 -6.55 5.02
N PHE A 67 -11.89 -5.81 5.96
CA PHE A 67 -12.88 -6.30 6.91
C PHE A 67 -14.22 -5.66 6.59
N ASN A 68 -15.26 -6.48 6.41
CA ASN A 68 -16.59 -6.00 6.01
C ASN A 68 -17.40 -5.57 7.24
N GLU A 69 -17.69 -4.28 7.37
CA GLU A 69 -18.51 -3.69 8.45
C GLU A 69 -19.98 -3.44 8.03
N GLY A 70 -20.43 -3.96 6.88
CA GLY A 70 -21.79 -3.75 6.37
C GLY A 70 -21.84 -2.69 5.28
N GLU A 71 -21.90 -1.40 5.62
CA GLU A 71 -21.94 -0.30 4.63
C GLU A 71 -20.53 0.21 4.26
N THR A 72 -19.55 -0.04 5.12
CA THR A 72 -18.15 0.35 4.95
C THR A 72 -17.23 -0.87 4.93
N TYR A 73 -16.02 -0.66 4.43
CA TYR A 73 -14.89 -1.54 4.74
C TYR A 73 -13.99 -0.86 5.75
N LEU A 74 -13.52 -1.65 6.71
CA LEU A 74 -12.33 -1.31 7.46
C LEU A 74 -11.15 -1.94 6.73
N VAL A 75 -10.14 -1.14 6.42
CA VAL A 75 -8.97 -1.56 5.65
C VAL A 75 -7.71 -1.42 6.47
N ARG A 76 -6.82 -2.40 6.32
CA ARG A 76 -5.49 -2.40 6.92
C ARG A 76 -4.45 -2.56 5.83
N ILE A 77 -3.56 -1.58 5.72
CA ILE A 77 -2.46 -1.63 4.76
C ILE A 77 -1.35 -2.49 5.35
N LEU A 78 -0.96 -3.51 4.62
CA LEU A 78 0.15 -4.41 4.93
C LEU A 78 1.35 -3.96 4.13
N GLU A 79 2.16 -3.10 4.74
CA GLU A 79 3.39 -2.59 4.18
C GLU A 79 4.58 -2.80 5.11
N SER A 80 5.77 -2.86 4.52
CA SER A 80 7.02 -2.78 5.28
C SER A 80 7.34 -1.32 5.60
N GLY A 81 6.93 -0.86 6.79
CA GLY A 81 7.23 0.49 7.27
C GLY A 81 5.98 1.27 7.69
N TRP A 82 6.00 2.58 7.42
CA TRP A 82 4.94 3.53 7.80
C TRP A 82 4.66 4.53 6.68
N PHE A 83 4.89 4.15 5.43
CA PHE A 83 4.76 5.06 4.29
C PHE A 83 3.31 5.53 4.13
N PHE A 84 2.34 4.61 4.15
CA PHE A 84 0.92 4.95 4.07
C PHE A 84 0.50 5.93 5.16
N LEU A 85 0.83 5.60 6.41
CA LEU A 85 0.47 6.40 7.57
C LEU A 85 1.03 7.83 7.47
N ASN A 86 2.27 7.97 7.01
CA ASN A 86 2.94 9.26 6.86
C ASN A 86 2.46 10.06 5.64
N LYS A 87 1.72 9.43 4.72
CA LYS A 87 1.28 10.00 3.44
C LYS A 87 -0.23 10.02 3.27
N LEU A 88 -0.99 9.78 4.34
CA LEU A 88 -2.44 9.63 4.25
C LEU A 88 -3.12 10.80 3.54
N SER A 89 -2.81 12.05 3.91
CA SER A 89 -3.43 13.23 3.29
C SER A 89 -3.13 13.34 1.79
N GLU A 90 -1.92 12.99 1.37
CA GLU A 90 -1.52 12.97 -0.04
C GLU A 90 -2.23 11.83 -0.80
N ILE A 91 -2.49 10.71 -0.13
CA ILE A 91 -3.24 9.58 -0.68
C ILE A 91 -4.73 9.92 -0.81
N GLU A 92 -5.33 10.60 0.16
CA GLU A 92 -6.71 11.10 0.08
C GLU A 92 -6.86 12.09 -1.09
N GLU A 93 -5.92 13.02 -1.24
CA GLU A 93 -5.89 13.95 -2.37
C GLU A 93 -5.74 13.22 -3.72
N ALA A 94 -4.82 12.26 -3.81
CA ALA A 94 -4.56 11.51 -5.04
C ALA A 94 -5.71 10.58 -5.42
N THR A 95 -6.36 9.96 -4.44
CA THR A 95 -7.47 9.03 -4.67
C THR A 95 -8.81 9.76 -4.84
N GLY A 96 -8.96 10.97 -4.29
CA GLY A 96 -10.24 11.66 -4.16
C GLY A 96 -11.22 10.96 -3.21
N VAL A 97 -10.74 10.04 -2.37
CA VAL A 97 -11.55 9.28 -1.41
C VAL A 97 -11.25 9.78 0.00
N SER A 98 -12.31 10.10 0.75
CA SER A 98 -12.21 10.49 2.16
C SER A 98 -12.06 9.24 3.04
N ILE A 99 -11.10 9.26 3.96
CA ILE A 99 -10.75 8.10 4.77
C ILE A 99 -10.87 8.46 6.25
N GLU A 100 -11.64 7.69 7.01
CA GLU A 100 -11.67 7.85 8.46
C GLU A 100 -10.57 7.00 9.10
N GLN A 101 -9.68 7.63 9.87
CA GLN A 101 -8.68 6.90 10.66
C GLN A 101 -9.34 6.16 11.83
N VAL A 102 -9.04 4.87 11.96
CA VAL A 102 -9.51 4.02 13.07
C VAL A 102 -8.27 3.42 13.74
N PHE A 103 -7.76 4.15 14.72
CA PHE A 103 -6.52 3.82 15.43
C PHE A 103 -6.78 3.35 16.85
N TYR A 104 -5.97 2.39 17.28
CA TYR A 104 -5.96 1.91 18.66
C TYR A 104 -4.59 1.32 19.00
N ASP A 105 -3.94 1.83 20.05
CA ASP A 105 -2.66 1.31 20.53
C ASP A 105 -2.65 1.24 22.07
N ASN A 106 -2.86 0.05 22.61
CA ASN A 106 -2.92 -0.16 24.07
C ASN A 106 -1.54 -0.34 24.74
N ARG A 107 -0.44 -0.03 24.03
CA ARG A 107 0.92 -0.06 24.58
C ARG A 107 1.27 1.18 25.40
N ALA A 108 0.51 2.25 25.22
CA ALA A 108 0.64 3.53 25.89
C ALA A 108 -0.73 3.97 26.43
N ASP A 109 -0.77 5.13 27.09
CA ASP A 109 -2.03 5.77 27.45
C ASP A 109 -2.82 6.05 26.16
N VAL A 110 -4.00 5.42 26.05
CA VAL A 110 -4.88 5.57 24.89
C VAL A 110 -5.60 6.92 25.01
N PRO A 111 -5.54 7.80 23.99
CA PRO A 111 -6.30 9.03 23.99
C PRO A 111 -7.81 8.76 24.09
N PRO A 112 -8.61 9.59 24.78
CA PRO A 112 -10.06 9.38 24.93
C PRO A 112 -10.80 9.22 23.59
N GLU A 113 -10.35 9.91 22.54
CA GLU A 113 -10.90 9.82 21.19
C GLU A 113 -10.72 8.43 20.54
N ASP A 114 -9.69 7.68 20.95
CA ASP A 114 -9.34 6.37 20.41
C ASP A 114 -9.89 5.22 21.26
N GLU A 115 -10.31 5.47 22.51
CA GLU A 115 -10.91 4.45 23.39
C GLU A 115 -12.15 3.80 22.73
N LYS A 116 -12.91 4.57 21.95
CA LYS A 116 -14.07 4.08 21.19
C LYS A 116 -13.71 2.97 20.18
N ASN A 117 -12.45 2.91 19.74
CA ASN A 117 -11.97 1.95 18.75
C ASN A 117 -11.49 0.62 19.37
N ALA A 118 -11.46 0.49 20.71
CA ALA A 118 -11.02 -0.73 21.38
C ALA A 118 -11.82 -1.96 20.92
N ALA A 119 -13.16 -1.84 20.87
CA ALA A 119 -14.04 -2.92 20.42
C ALA A 119 -13.83 -3.27 18.93
N VAL A 120 -13.49 -2.27 18.11
CA VAL A 120 -13.18 -2.49 16.69
C VAL A 120 -11.85 -3.25 16.56
N ALA A 121 -10.86 -2.90 17.37
CA ALA A 121 -9.56 -3.58 17.37
C ALA A 121 -9.68 -5.05 17.78
N ASP A 122 -10.43 -5.33 18.85
CA ASP A 122 -10.71 -6.71 19.28
C ASP A 122 -11.47 -7.50 18.20
N TRP A 123 -12.45 -6.87 17.55
CA TRP A 123 -13.18 -7.48 16.44
C TRP A 123 -12.27 -7.78 15.24
N CYS A 124 -11.37 -6.86 14.86
CA CYS A 124 -10.39 -7.11 13.79
C CYS A 124 -9.47 -8.28 14.12
N ASP A 125 -8.98 -8.38 15.35
CA ASP A 125 -8.15 -9.49 15.79
C ASP A 125 -8.92 -10.82 15.71
N GLU A 126 -10.21 -10.85 16.08
CA GLU A 126 -11.07 -12.02 15.90
C GLU A 126 -11.23 -12.39 14.43
N MET A 127 -11.50 -11.41 13.55
CA MET A 127 -11.62 -11.63 12.10
C MET A 127 -10.33 -12.16 11.48
N ILE A 128 -9.16 -11.70 11.95
CA ILE A 128 -7.85 -12.22 11.54
C ILE A 128 -7.68 -13.68 12.00
N ASN A 129 -7.96 -13.96 13.27
CA ASN A 129 -7.82 -15.29 13.85
C ASN A 129 -8.75 -16.32 13.18
N THR A 130 -9.95 -15.90 12.79
CA THR A 130 -10.95 -16.73 12.12
C THR A 130 -10.83 -16.71 10.59
N ARG A 131 -9.86 -15.96 10.03
CA ARG A 131 -9.62 -15.79 8.59
C ARG A 131 -10.84 -15.24 7.83
N GLN A 132 -11.63 -14.40 8.48
CA GLN A 132 -12.80 -13.74 7.91
C GLN A 132 -12.44 -12.36 7.34
N TYR A 133 -11.47 -12.32 6.43
CA TYR A 133 -11.06 -11.10 5.73
C TYR A 133 -10.69 -11.41 4.28
N LEU A 134 -10.70 -10.39 3.45
CA LEU A 134 -10.15 -10.46 2.08
C LEU A 134 -8.79 -9.77 2.03
N THR A 135 -7.94 -10.19 1.11
CA THR A 135 -6.69 -9.49 0.81
C THR A 135 -6.71 -9.02 -0.64
N VAL A 136 -6.31 -7.78 -0.86
CA VAL A 136 -6.19 -7.15 -2.18
C VAL A 136 -4.76 -6.67 -2.36
N GLU A 137 -4.10 -7.12 -3.44
CA GLU A 137 -2.77 -6.65 -3.79
C GLU A 137 -2.85 -5.20 -4.30
N LEU A 138 -2.20 -4.28 -3.59
CA LEU A 138 -2.01 -2.91 -4.04
C LEU A 138 -0.85 -2.84 -5.03
N VAL A 139 0.29 -3.42 -4.66
CA VAL A 139 1.49 -3.51 -5.49
C VAL A 139 2.02 -4.94 -5.49
N SER A 140 2.05 -5.58 -6.66
CA SER A 140 2.61 -6.93 -6.82
C SER A 140 3.97 -6.91 -7.52
N ILE A 141 4.71 -8.02 -7.41
CA ILE A 141 5.99 -8.20 -8.10
C ILE A 141 5.84 -7.99 -9.61
N GLY A 142 4.78 -8.53 -10.21
CA GLY A 142 4.54 -8.40 -11.65
C GLY A 142 4.36 -6.94 -12.09
N GLN A 143 3.75 -6.10 -11.24
CA GLN A 143 3.62 -4.67 -11.53
C GLN A 143 4.95 -3.93 -11.47
N LEU A 144 5.81 -4.30 -10.53
CA LEU A 144 7.17 -3.76 -10.45
C LEU A 144 7.99 -4.16 -11.68
N GLU A 145 7.89 -5.42 -12.12
CA GLU A 145 8.54 -5.91 -13.35
C GLU A 145 8.06 -5.17 -14.59
N MET A 146 6.74 -4.94 -14.72
CA MET A 146 6.15 -4.16 -15.83
C MET A 146 6.61 -2.70 -15.82
N MET A 147 6.62 -2.05 -14.65
CA MET A 147 7.14 -0.68 -14.51
C MET A 147 8.58 -0.57 -15.03
N MET A 148 9.44 -1.56 -14.72
CA MET A 148 10.81 -1.53 -15.22
C MET A 148 10.88 -1.72 -16.73
N LEU A 149 10.07 -2.65 -17.28
CA LEU A 149 10.02 -2.88 -18.71
C LEU A 149 9.65 -1.59 -19.45
N ASP A 150 8.63 -0.87 -18.97
CA ASP A 150 8.18 0.39 -19.54
C ASP A 150 9.28 1.46 -19.53
N VAL A 151 10.03 1.58 -18.42
CA VAL A 151 11.14 2.53 -18.31
C VAL A 151 12.23 2.23 -19.34
N VAL A 152 12.56 0.96 -19.53
CA VAL A 152 13.60 0.53 -20.47
C VAL A 152 13.17 0.74 -21.92
N LEU A 153 11.94 0.36 -22.26
CA LEU A 153 11.39 0.53 -23.61
C LEU A 153 11.31 2.01 -24.01
N ASN A 154 10.85 2.87 -23.10
CA ASN A 154 10.75 4.30 -23.34
C ASN A 154 12.12 4.97 -23.52
N ARG A 155 13.16 4.53 -22.78
CA ARG A 155 14.55 4.98 -22.99
C ARG A 155 15.03 4.67 -24.41
N THR A 156 14.77 3.45 -24.91
CA THR A 156 15.21 3.04 -26.25
C THR A 156 14.51 3.84 -27.35
N ALA A 157 13.24 4.20 -27.17
CA ALA A 157 12.50 5.02 -28.14
C ALA A 157 13.07 6.44 -28.26
N VAL A 158 13.43 7.07 -27.14
CA VAL A 158 14.02 8.43 -27.13
C VAL A 158 15.39 8.46 -27.82
N GLN A 159 16.23 7.45 -27.59
CA GLN A 159 17.54 7.36 -28.24
C GLN A 159 17.41 7.22 -29.77
N LYS A 160 16.44 6.41 -30.26
CA LYS A 160 16.19 6.26 -31.69
C LYS A 160 15.61 7.49 -32.39
N SER A 161 14.99 8.42 -31.65
CA SER A 161 14.49 9.68 -32.21
C SER A 161 15.53 10.82 -32.26
N THR A 162 16.71 10.60 -31.68
CA THR A 162 17.82 11.57 -31.69
C THR A 162 18.94 11.23 -32.67
N GLU A 163 18.80 10.11 -33.39
CA GLU A 163 19.65 9.67 -34.51
C GLU A 163 18.94 9.89 -35.85
#